data_AF-K8EIF9-F1
#
_entry.id   AF-K8EIF9-F1
#
_cell.length_a   1.000
_cell.length_b   1.000
_cell.length_c   1.000
_cell.angle_alpha   90.00
_cell.angle_beta   90.00
_cell.angle_gamma   90.00
#
_symmetry.space_group_name_H-M   'P 1'
#
loop_
_entity.id
_entity.type
_entity.pdbx_description
1 polymer ?
#
loop_
_entity_poly.entity_id
_entity_poly.type
_entity_poly.pdbx_seq_one_letter_code
_entity_poly.pdbx_strand_id
1 'polypeptide(L)'
;MNQKGAILPTVIMFVALLLLLALGTITIYQGQMRQLMILNQHYEAKSLMLIAKKQLEIKRGAIKREVKAMKLEYSTGDVTIKQGQVGEFQFFVKLQNDYILEDVFTLSDLPLKVDTSEMNSEIISP
;
A
#
# COMPACT_ATOMS: atom_id res chain seq x y z
N MET A 1 21.07 -43.04 -45.83
CA MET A 1 20.32 -42.46 -44.70
C MET A 1 19.94 -41.03 -45.02
N ASN A 2 18.64 -40.73 -45.08
CA ASN A 2 18.11 -39.47 -45.61
C ASN A 2 18.11 -38.38 -44.51
N GLN A 3 19.29 -37.85 -44.16
CA GLN A 3 19.46 -36.87 -43.08
C GLN A 3 18.79 -35.51 -43.36
N LYS A 4 18.46 -35.20 -44.62
CA LYS A 4 17.85 -33.91 -45.01
C LYS A 4 16.37 -33.79 -44.66
N GLY A 5 15.66 -34.91 -44.46
CA GLY A 5 14.22 -34.92 -44.13
C GLY A 5 13.91 -34.68 -42.64
N ALA A 6 14.87 -34.87 -41.75
CA ALA A 6 14.69 -34.75 -40.29
C ALA A 6 14.78 -33.30 -39.78
N ILE A 7 15.25 -32.35 -40.60
CA ILE A 7 15.47 -30.97 -40.18
C ILE A 7 14.14 -30.24 -39.97
N LEU A 8 13.16 -30.45 -40.86
CA LEU A 8 11.89 -29.73 -40.83
C LEU A 8 11.05 -30.04 -39.57
N PRO A 9 10.84 -31.31 -39.16
CA PRO A 9 10.13 -31.62 -37.91
C PRO A 9 10.84 -31.04 -36.67
N THR A 10 12.18 -31.02 -36.69
CA THR A 10 12.98 -30.51 -35.57
C THR A 10 12.82 -29.00 -35.42
N VAL A 11 12.82 -28.25 -36.53
CA VAL A 11 12.56 -26.80 -36.52
C VAL A 11 11.15 -26.50 -36.03
N ILE A 12 10.14 -27.26 -36.49
CA ILE A 12 8.75 -27.09 -36.04
C ILE A 12 8.64 -27.32 -34.53
N MET A 13 9.26 -28.39 -34.02
CA MET A 13 9.27 -28.69 -32.58
C MET A 13 9.94 -27.57 -31.78
N PHE A 14 11.06 -27.03 -32.29
CA PHE A 14 11.77 -25.93 -31.65
C PHE A 14 10.95 -24.65 -31.59
N VAL A 15 10.26 -24.30 -32.70
CA VAL A 15 9.35 -23.14 -32.73
C VAL A 15 8.19 -23.34 -31.76
N ALA A 16 7.61 -24.53 -31.70
CA ALA A 16 6.52 -24.83 -30.76
C ALA A 16 6.98 -24.69 -29.29
N LEU A 17 8.18 -25.16 -28.96
CA LEU A 17 8.79 -24.99 -27.64
C LEU A 17 9.02 -23.52 -27.30
N LEU A 18 9.53 -22.73 -28.24
CA LEU A 18 9.71 -21.29 -28.05
C LEU A 18 8.38 -20.57 -27.83
N LEU A 19 7.33 -20.94 -28.56
CA LEU A 19 5.99 -20.37 -28.38
C LEU A 19 5.43 -20.72 -26.99
N LEU A 20 5.57 -21.97 -26.56
CA LEU A 20 5.16 -22.39 -25.21
C LEU A 20 5.92 -21.62 -24.12
N LEU A 21 7.23 -21.44 -24.30
CA LEU A 21 8.06 -20.68 -23.37
C LEU A 21 7.62 -19.21 -23.31
N ALA A 22 7.40 -18.58 -24.47
CA ALA A 22 6.93 -17.21 -24.55
C ALA A 22 5.55 -17.03 -23.88
N LEU A 23 4.61 -17.94 -24.13
CA LEU A 23 3.30 -17.93 -23.48
C LEU A 23 3.39 -18.09 -21.96
N GLY A 24 4.26 -19.00 -21.50
CA GLY A 24 4.55 -19.16 -20.08
C GLY A 24 5.09 -17.88 -19.45
N THR A 25 6.09 -17.26 -20.08
CA THR A 25 6.69 -16.00 -19.61
C THR A 25 5.67 -14.86 -19.56
N ILE A 26 4.84 -14.69 -20.59
CA ILE A 26 3.81 -13.65 -20.64
C ILE A 26 2.82 -13.83 -19.47
N THR A 27 2.39 -15.06 -19.21
CA THR A 27 1.44 -15.36 -18.14
C THR A 27 2.02 -15.03 -16.77
N ILE A 28 3.29 -15.43 -16.53
CA ILE A 28 4.00 -15.12 -15.28
C ILE A 28 4.14 -13.61 -15.11
N TYR A 29 4.55 -12.90 -16.17
CA TYR A 29 4.72 -11.45 -16.14
C TYR A 29 3.42 -10.72 -15.83
N GLN A 30 2.31 -11.11 -16.46
CA GLN A 30 1.00 -10.55 -16.17
C GLN A 30 0.59 -10.76 -14.69
N GLY A 31 0.88 -11.94 -14.15
CA GLY A 31 0.67 -12.24 -12.73
C GLY A 31 1.46 -11.31 -11.81
N GLN A 32 2.75 -11.13 -12.09
CA GLN A 32 3.62 -10.23 -11.33
C GLN A 32 3.15 -8.78 -11.39
N MET A 33 2.76 -8.30 -12.57
CA MET A 33 2.24 -6.94 -12.74
C MET A 33 0.93 -6.72 -11.98
N ARG A 34 0.03 -7.70 -11.97
CA ARG A 34 -1.20 -7.63 -11.16
C ARG A 34 -0.88 -7.59 -9.67
N GLN A 35 0.06 -8.41 -9.20
CA GLN A 35 0.50 -8.37 -7.80
C GLN A 35 1.10 -7.01 -7.44
N LEU A 36 1.94 -6.45 -8.31
CA LEU A 36 2.54 -5.13 -8.10
C LEU A 36 1.47 -4.03 -8.02
N MET A 37 0.45 -4.10 -8.87
CA MET A 37 -0.68 -3.15 -8.84
C MET A 37 -1.43 -3.20 -7.51
N ILE A 38 -1.78 -4.39 -7.02
CA ILE A 38 -2.48 -4.58 -5.74
C ILE A 38 -1.60 -4.10 -4.58
N LEU A 39 -0.30 -4.40 -4.63
CA LEU A 39 0.65 -3.96 -3.61
C LEU A 39 0.75 -2.44 -3.55
N ASN A 40 0.82 -1.78 -4.70
CA ASN A 40 0.86 -0.33 -4.78
C ASN A 40 -0.40 0.31 -4.17
N GLN A 41 -1.58 -0.21 -4.52
CA GLN A 41 -2.85 0.22 -3.93
C GLN A 41 -2.87 0.03 -2.41
N HIS A 42 -2.35 -1.10 -1.92
CA HIS A 42 -2.26 -1.35 -0.49
C HIS A 42 -1.36 -0.34 0.23
N TYR A 43 -0.18 -0.02 -0.33
CA TYR A 43 0.73 0.97 0.24
C TYR A 43 0.16 2.38 0.22
N GLU A 44 -0.51 2.75 -0.87
CA GLU A 44 -1.20 4.03 -0.99
C GLU A 44 -2.27 4.17 0.10
N ALA A 45 -3.14 3.17 0.26
CA ALA A 45 -4.14 3.17 1.32
C ALA A 45 -3.51 3.21 2.73
N LYS A 46 -2.44 2.44 2.97
CA LYS A 46 -1.69 2.47 4.23
C LYS A 46 -1.08 3.84 4.52
N SER A 47 -0.59 4.53 3.52
CA SER A 47 -0.01 5.87 3.67
C SER A 47 -1.06 6.91 4.07
N LEU A 48 -2.24 6.89 3.42
CA LEU A 48 -3.37 7.74 3.80
C LEU A 48 -3.81 7.45 5.23
N MET A 49 -3.87 6.17 5.60
CA MET A 49 -4.19 5.76 6.96
C MET A 49 -3.18 6.27 7.99
N LEU A 50 -1.88 6.20 7.69
CA LEU A 50 -0.83 6.71 8.58
C LEU A 50 -0.95 8.23 8.79
N ILE A 51 -1.22 8.98 7.72
CA ILE A 51 -1.43 10.43 7.80
C ILE A 51 -2.69 10.73 8.62
N ALA A 52 -3.78 9.99 8.38
CA ALA A 52 -5.03 10.13 9.12
C ALA A 52 -4.84 9.82 10.63
N LYS A 53 -4.06 8.79 10.98
CA LYS A 53 -3.69 8.45 12.36
C LYS A 53 -2.99 9.63 13.04
N LYS A 54 -1.99 10.23 12.40
CA LYS A 54 -1.30 11.43 12.93
C LYS A 54 -2.24 12.62 13.11
N GLN A 55 -3.13 12.86 12.14
CA GLN A 55 -4.10 13.98 12.25
C GLN A 55 -5.10 13.78 13.39
N LEU A 56 -5.55 12.54 13.63
CA LEU A 56 -6.42 12.20 14.75
C LEU A 56 -5.74 12.48 16.09
N GLU A 57 -4.46 12.09 16.23
CA GLU A 57 -3.67 12.34 17.44
C GLU A 57 -3.54 13.83 17.74
N ILE A 58 -3.16 14.64 16.72
CA ILE A 58 -3.03 16.10 16.85
C ILE A 58 -4.37 16.72 17.29
N LYS A 59 -5.48 16.35 16.63
CA LYS A 59 -6.81 16.88 16.96
C LYS A 59 -7.26 16.49 18.37
N ARG A 60 -6.99 15.26 18.81
CA ARG A 60 -7.35 14.80 20.16
C ARG A 60 -6.51 15.51 21.23
N GLY A 61 -5.21 15.66 20.99
CA GLY A 61 -4.30 16.41 21.86
C GLY A 61 -4.70 17.89 21.99
N ALA A 62 -5.12 18.52 20.90
CA ALA A 62 -5.52 19.93 20.88
C ALA A 62 -6.89 20.19 21.52
N ILE A 63 -7.87 19.29 21.36
CA ILE A 63 -9.28 19.60 21.66
C ILE A 63 -9.76 18.96 22.98
N LYS A 64 -9.06 17.96 23.55
CA LYS A 64 -9.53 17.19 24.74
C LYS A 64 -10.99 16.70 24.63
N ARG A 65 -11.56 16.63 23.42
CA ARG A 65 -12.92 16.14 23.16
C ARG A 65 -12.86 14.78 22.49
N GLU A 66 -13.88 13.97 22.75
CA GLU A 66 -14.10 12.70 22.09
C GLU A 66 -14.41 12.91 20.61
N VAL A 67 -13.55 12.36 19.75
CA VAL A 67 -13.78 12.35 18.29
C VAL A 67 -14.65 11.14 17.98
N LYS A 68 -15.95 11.34 17.80
CA LYS A 68 -16.89 10.25 17.47
C LYS A 68 -16.73 9.73 16.03
N ALA A 69 -16.54 10.65 15.08
CA ALA A 69 -16.27 10.33 13.69
C ALA A 69 -15.50 11.47 13.02
N MET A 70 -14.63 11.12 12.07
CA MET A 70 -13.89 12.07 11.25
C MET A 70 -13.81 11.56 9.82
N LYS A 71 -14.05 12.43 8.84
CA LYS A 71 -13.78 12.13 7.43
C LYS A 71 -12.63 13.03 6.98
N LEU A 72 -11.66 12.46 6.29
CA LEU A 72 -10.53 13.14 5.68
C LEU A 72 -10.55 12.82 4.18
N GLU A 73 -10.59 13.85 3.36
CA GLU A 73 -10.63 13.73 1.91
C GLU A 73 -9.24 14.08 1.35
N TYR A 74 -8.72 13.21 0.50
CA TYR A 74 -7.45 13.36 -0.18
C TYR A 74 -7.67 13.25 -1.69
N SER A 75 -6.71 13.75 -2.48
CA SER A 75 -6.77 13.66 -3.93
C SER A 75 -6.76 12.21 -4.44
N THR A 76 -6.25 11.27 -3.66
CA THR A 76 -6.13 9.84 -4.02
C THR A 76 -7.22 8.96 -3.41
N GLY A 77 -8.03 9.49 -2.48
CA GLY A 77 -9.08 8.75 -1.81
C GLY A 77 -9.54 9.40 -0.51
N ASP A 78 -10.42 8.71 0.19
CA ASP A 78 -11.04 9.18 1.42
C ASP A 78 -10.64 8.27 2.59
N VAL A 79 -10.49 8.85 3.78
CA VAL A 79 -10.35 8.12 5.03
C VAL A 79 -11.49 8.49 5.97
N THR A 80 -12.26 7.49 6.38
CA THR A 80 -13.31 7.61 7.39
C THR A 80 -12.83 6.97 8.68
N ILE A 81 -12.82 7.74 9.76
CA ILE A 81 -12.45 7.32 11.11
C ILE A 81 -13.73 7.26 11.93
N LYS A 82 -14.00 6.14 12.59
CA LYS A 82 -15.12 5.98 13.52
C LYS A 82 -14.59 5.55 14.88
N GLN A 83 -15.12 6.13 15.93
CA GLN A 83 -14.84 5.66 17.28
C GLN A 83 -15.54 4.30 17.48
N GLY A 84 -14.76 3.30 17.86
CA GLY A 84 -15.25 1.97 18.21
C GLY A 84 -15.49 1.86 19.71
N GLN A 85 -14.88 0.86 20.35
CA GLN A 85 -14.88 0.74 21.81
C GLN A 85 -13.99 1.81 22.47
N VAL A 86 -13.98 1.88 23.80
CA VAL A 86 -13.20 2.86 24.56
C VAL A 86 -11.72 2.75 24.20
N GLY A 87 -11.18 3.75 23.50
CA GLY A 87 -9.78 3.81 23.09
C GLY A 87 -9.47 3.20 21.72
N GLU A 88 -10.46 2.63 21.04
CA GLU A 88 -10.32 2.05 19.70
C GLU A 88 -10.90 2.97 18.62
N PHE A 89 -10.18 3.07 17.50
CA PHE A 89 -10.61 3.80 16.33
C PHE A 89 -10.55 2.89 15.11
N GLN A 90 -11.67 2.79 14.40
CA GLN A 90 -11.76 2.10 13.13
C GLN A 90 -11.42 3.06 12.00
N PHE A 91 -10.48 2.67 11.16
CA PHE A 91 -10.06 3.40 9.97
C PHE A 91 -10.57 2.67 8.75
N PHE A 92 -11.31 3.38 7.91
CA PHE A 92 -11.81 2.89 6.63
C PHE A 92 -11.25 3.79 5.54
N VAL A 93 -10.34 3.24 4.73
CA VAL A 93 -9.75 3.94 3.58
C VAL A 93 -10.41 3.44 2.32
N LYS A 94 -10.83 4.38 1.46
CA LYS A 94 -11.32 4.11 0.12
C LYS A 94 -10.52 4.91 -0.89
N LEU A 95 -9.77 4.24 -1.77
CA LEU A 95 -9.07 4.89 -2.88
C LEU A 95 -10.03 5.19 -4.04
N GLN A 96 -9.63 6.08 -4.95
CA GLN A 96 -10.42 6.40 -6.15
C GLN A 96 -10.66 5.20 -7.08
N ASN A 97 -9.78 4.20 -7.05
CA ASN A 97 -9.90 2.96 -7.80
C ASN A 97 -10.74 1.90 -7.07
N ASP A 98 -11.55 2.32 -6.10
CA ASP A 98 -12.41 1.48 -5.25
C ASP A 98 -11.67 0.44 -4.41
N TYR A 99 -10.34 0.50 -4.31
CA TYR A 99 -9.61 -0.29 -3.32
C TYR A 99 -9.99 0.16 -1.91
N ILE A 100 -10.32 -0.81 -1.06
CA ILE A 100 -10.77 -0.58 0.31
C ILE A 100 -9.78 -1.26 1.26
N LEU A 101 -9.39 -0.51 2.30
CA LEU A 101 -8.61 -1.02 3.42
C LEU A 101 -9.29 -0.63 4.72
N GLU A 102 -9.55 -1.60 5.57
CA GLU A 102 -10.07 -1.40 6.92
C GLU A 102 -9.05 -1.88 7.94
N ASP A 103 -8.83 -1.09 9.00
CA ASP A 103 -7.92 -1.42 10.09
C ASP A 103 -8.45 -0.86 11.40
N VAL A 104 -8.16 -1.55 12.50
CA VAL A 104 -8.50 -1.10 13.85
C VAL A 104 -7.23 -0.62 14.51
N PHE A 105 -7.29 0.59 15.07
CA PHE A 105 -6.16 1.19 15.75
C PHE A 105 -6.48 1.42 17.22
N THR A 106 -5.61 0.88 18.07
CA THR A 106 -5.60 1.14 19.51
C THR A 106 -4.48 2.13 19.80
N LEU A 107 -4.75 3.17 20.58
CA LEU A 107 -3.77 4.24 20.82
C LEU A 107 -2.46 3.78 21.49
N SER A 108 -2.41 2.56 22.00
CA SER A 108 -1.23 1.96 22.61
C SER A 108 -0.13 1.57 21.60
N ASP A 109 -0.43 1.54 20.30
CA ASP A 109 0.40 0.88 19.28
C ASP A 109 1.45 1.79 18.58
N LEU A 110 1.66 3.02 19.05
CA LEU A 110 2.69 3.93 18.51
C LEU A 110 3.82 4.15 19.54
N PRO A 111 5.10 4.08 19.13
CA PRO A 111 6.20 4.48 20.01
C PRO A 111 6.09 5.98 20.33
N LEU A 112 6.02 6.26 21.62
CA LEU A 112 5.97 7.59 22.21
C LEU A 112 7.16 8.46 21.74
N LYS A 113 6.83 9.70 21.37
CA LYS A 113 7.70 10.88 21.23
C LYS A 113 8.78 10.80 20.15
N VAL A 114 8.53 11.51 19.04
CA VAL A 114 9.63 12.20 18.36
C VAL A 114 10.04 13.35 19.29
N ASP A 115 11.12 13.15 20.02
CA ASP A 115 11.71 14.16 20.89
C ASP A 115 12.30 15.28 20.03
N THR A 116 11.56 16.37 19.86
CA THR A 116 12.02 17.57 19.14
C THR A 116 12.99 18.43 19.96
N SER A 117 13.50 17.95 21.10
CA SER A 117 14.45 18.71 21.92
C SER A 117 15.88 18.75 21.37
N GLU A 118 16.26 17.87 20.43
CA GLU A 118 17.62 17.85 19.88
C GLU A 118 17.87 18.78 18.67
N MET A 119 16.84 19.42 18.10
CA MET A 119 17.00 20.22 16.87
C MET A 119 17.34 21.71 17.10
N ASN A 120 17.36 22.18 18.36
CA ASN A 120 17.53 23.62 18.66
C ASN A 120 18.89 24.01 19.26
N SER A 121 19.86 23.08 19.38
CA SER A 121 21.15 23.39 20.03
C SER A 121 22.31 23.76 19.09
N GLU A 122 22.14 23.75 17.76
CA GLU A 122 23.25 24.04 16.82
C GLU A 122 23.20 25.41 16.14
N ILE A 123 22.24 26.27 16.48
CA ILE A 123 22.21 27.65 15.97
C ILE A 123 22.14 28.57 17.17
N ILE A 124 23.29 28.87 17.76
CA ILE A 124 23.73 30.16 18.32
C ILE A 124 25.06 29.88 19.04
N SER A 125 26.16 30.32 18.45
CA SER A 125 27.30 30.79 19.22
C SER A 125 27.93 31.99 18.49
N PRO A 126 28.40 32.98 19.27
CA PRO A 126 28.53 34.40 18.90
C PRO A 126 29.66 34.74 17.93
#